data_AF-A0A6M0A741-F1
#
_entry.id   AF-A0A6M0A741-F1
#
_cell.length_a   1.000
_cell.length_b   1.000
_cell.length_c   1.000
_cell.angle_alpha   90.00
_cell.angle_beta   90.00
_cell.angle_gamma   90.00
#
_symmetry.space_group_name_H-M   'P 1'
#
loop_
_entity.id
_entity.type
_entity.pdbx_description
1 polymer ?
#
loop_
_entity_poly.entity_id
_entity_poly.type
_entity_poly.pdbx_seq_one_letter_code
_entity_poly.pdbx_strand_id
1 'polypeptide(L)'
;MSVRNNLIISSEIIKVASEYGVGKIFNIHSSKLPERAGVWCSLWDMAEGKSLYGTLHIVEEGIDTGSIIGAYSVDLNKNYSYLKNLCLIYKKGAQIFLEYIDELAQGYSFPFSWEGKQDLSKRTYYRTPTYQEVNQMEDLGIELFSYSEIFEILAYYFL
;
A
#
# COMPACT_ATOMS: atom_id res chain seq x y z
N MET A 1 12.79 1.65 -0.25
CA MET A 1 11.41 1.14 -0.29
C MET A 1 10.72 1.47 1.03
N SER A 2 9.51 2.01 0.99
CA SER A 2 8.64 2.26 2.14
C SER A 2 7.47 1.26 2.12
N VAL A 3 7.19 0.64 3.27
CA VAL A 3 6.07 -0.29 3.42
C VAL A 3 5.41 0.01 4.76
N ARG A 4 4.14 0.45 4.73
CA ARG A 4 3.36 0.79 5.94
C ARG A 4 4.15 1.63 6.96
N ASN A 5 4.89 2.63 6.47
CA ASN A 5 5.64 3.54 7.30
C ASN A 5 4.69 4.53 7.98
N ASN A 6 4.79 4.68 9.30
CA ASN A 6 3.94 5.60 10.07
C ASN A 6 4.49 7.03 10.12
N LEU A 7 5.57 7.31 9.39
CA LEU A 7 6.20 8.62 9.31
C LEU A 7 6.06 9.19 7.89
N ILE A 8 5.89 10.50 7.81
CA ILE A 8 5.95 11.23 6.53
C ILE A 8 7.42 11.37 6.15
N ILE A 9 7.78 10.92 4.94
CA ILE A 9 9.12 11.12 4.38
C ILE A 9 9.22 12.58 3.95
N SER A 10 10.14 13.33 4.56
CA SER A 10 10.24 14.77 4.35
C SER A 10 10.74 15.10 2.94
N SER A 11 10.45 16.32 2.47
CA SER A 11 10.91 16.80 1.17
C SER A 11 12.45 16.84 1.09
N GLU A 12 13.14 17.07 2.20
CA GLU A 12 14.60 17.02 2.28
C GLU A 12 15.13 15.60 1.99
N ILE A 13 14.50 14.56 2.55
CA ILE A 13 14.89 13.17 2.29
C ILE A 13 14.62 12.80 0.83
N ILE A 14 13.46 13.20 0.29
CA ILE A 14 13.10 12.96 -1.12
C ILE A 14 14.12 13.63 -2.05
N LYS A 15 14.49 14.88 -1.75
CA LYS A 15 15.49 15.64 -2.49
C LYS A 15 16.88 15.00 -2.41
N VAL A 16 17.30 14.55 -1.22
CA VAL A 16 18.58 13.85 -1.07
C VAL A 16 18.60 12.57 -1.91
N ALA A 17 17.51 11.79 -1.90
CA ALA A 17 17.42 10.57 -2.70
C ALA A 17 17.60 10.82 -4.20
N SER A 18 16.97 11.87 -4.73
CA SER A 18 17.03 12.21 -6.16
C SER A 18 18.34 12.89 -6.55
N GLU A 19 18.87 13.82 -5.76
CA GLU A 19 20.06 14.61 -6.10
C GLU A 19 21.38 13.86 -5.87
N TYR A 20 21.46 13.02 -4.84
CA TYR A 20 22.68 12.28 -4.50
C TYR A 20 22.73 10.87 -5.12
N GLY A 21 21.88 10.60 -6.11
CA GLY A 21 21.97 9.39 -6.94
C GLY A 21 21.51 8.10 -6.26
N VAL A 22 20.78 8.19 -5.15
CA VAL A 22 20.20 7.02 -4.45
C VAL A 22 18.93 6.51 -5.16
N GLY A 23 18.40 7.28 -6.11
CA GLY A 23 17.27 6.92 -6.97
C GLY A 23 15.94 7.44 -6.45
N LYS A 24 14.85 6.75 -6.80
CA LYS A 24 13.50 7.09 -6.35
C LYS A 24 13.14 6.32 -5.08
N ILE A 25 12.34 6.94 -4.22
CA ILE A 25 11.74 6.24 -3.09
C ILE A 25 10.39 5.68 -3.56
N PHE A 26 10.17 4.38 -3.36
CA PHE A 26 8.92 3.71 -3.69
C PHE A 26 8.13 3.40 -2.42
N ASN A 27 6.82 3.40 -2.51
CA ASN A 27 5.92 3.02 -1.42
C ASN A 27 4.82 2.06 -1.92
N ILE A 28 4.52 1.03 -1.13
CA ILE A 28 3.30 0.24 -1.31
C ILE A 28 2.21 0.85 -0.44
N HIS A 29 1.18 1.38 -1.08
CA HIS A 29 -0.05 1.80 -0.45
C HIS A 29 -1.10 0.68 -0.52
N SER A 30 -1.87 0.50 0.55
CA SER A 30 -2.83 -0.60 0.66
C SER A 30 -4.22 -0.28 0.11
N SER A 31 -4.31 0.66 -0.84
CA SER A 31 -5.57 1.05 -1.50
C SER A 31 -5.31 1.62 -2.89
N LYS A 32 -6.38 1.91 -3.63
CA LYS A 32 -6.37 2.31 -5.05
C LYS A 32 -6.14 3.81 -5.23
N LEU A 33 -4.91 4.26 -5.46
CA LEU A 33 -4.63 5.69 -5.74
C LEU A 33 -5.14 6.13 -7.13
N PRO A 34 -5.51 7.41 -7.32
CA PRO A 34 -5.50 8.53 -6.35
C PRO A 34 -6.63 8.49 -5.32
N GLU A 35 -7.64 7.66 -5.53
CA GLU A 35 -8.71 7.46 -4.57
C GLU A 35 -8.11 6.89 -3.27
N ARG A 36 -8.72 7.16 -2.11
CA ARG A 36 -8.38 6.50 -0.85
C ARG A 36 -6.89 6.61 -0.46
N ALA A 37 -6.29 7.79 -0.58
CA ALA A 37 -4.99 8.12 0.00
C ALA A 37 -5.06 8.15 1.55
N GLY A 38 -3.90 8.10 2.21
CA GLY A 38 -3.80 8.17 3.67
C GLY A 38 -3.64 6.80 4.32
N VAL A 39 -4.37 6.55 5.42
CA VAL A 39 -4.16 5.35 6.24
C VAL A 39 -5.44 4.56 6.45
N TRP A 40 -5.30 3.25 6.70
CA TRP A 40 -6.40 2.34 7.00
C TRP A 40 -7.48 2.23 5.91
N CYS A 41 -7.23 2.66 4.67
CA CYS A 41 -8.28 2.67 3.64
C CYS A 41 -8.75 1.27 3.25
N SER A 42 -7.87 0.26 3.31
CA SER A 42 -8.23 -1.16 3.16
C SER A 42 -9.25 -1.66 4.20
N LEU A 43 -9.29 -1.10 5.41
CA LEU A 43 -10.29 -1.46 6.41
C LEU A 43 -11.69 -1.02 5.94
N TRP A 44 -11.79 0.17 5.35
CA TRP A 44 -13.02 0.67 4.76
C TRP A 44 -13.42 -0.10 3.50
N ASP A 45 -12.46 -0.60 2.70
CA ASP A 45 -12.77 -1.48 1.56
C ASP A 45 -13.37 -2.82 2.04
N MET A 46 -12.86 -3.37 3.15
CA MET A 46 -13.44 -4.56 3.79
C MET A 46 -14.87 -4.32 4.28
N ALA A 47 -15.12 -3.18 4.93
CA ALA A 47 -16.45 -2.79 5.41
C ALA A 47 -17.48 -2.67 4.28
N GLU A 48 -17.03 -2.20 3.12
CA GLU A 48 -17.85 -2.08 1.91
C GLU A 48 -17.98 -3.42 1.16
N GLY A 49 -17.32 -4.49 1.63
CA GLY A 49 -17.32 -5.81 0.99
C GLY A 49 -16.67 -5.82 -0.40
N LYS A 50 -15.80 -4.85 -0.68
CA LYS A 50 -15.14 -4.69 -1.98
C LYS A 50 -13.88 -5.53 -2.06
N SER A 51 -13.43 -5.83 -3.29
CA SER A 51 -12.07 -6.32 -3.52
C SER A 51 -11.06 -5.33 -2.93
N LEU A 52 -9.98 -5.86 -2.38
CA LEU A 52 -8.93 -5.04 -1.80
C LEU A 52 -7.98 -4.61 -2.91
N TYR A 53 -7.56 -3.36 -2.87
CA TYR A 53 -6.63 -2.80 -3.85
C TYR A 53 -5.31 -2.46 -3.19
N GLY A 54 -4.24 -2.45 -3.98
CA GLY A 54 -2.96 -1.90 -3.60
C GLY A 54 -2.35 -1.12 -4.74
N THR A 55 -1.50 -0.16 -4.39
CA THR A 55 -0.78 0.67 -5.35
C THR A 55 0.70 0.72 -4.98
N LEU A 56 1.57 0.40 -5.93
CA LEU A 56 2.98 0.75 -5.88
C LEU A 56 3.16 2.11 -6.54
N HIS A 57 3.72 3.07 -5.82
CA HIS A 57 3.94 4.42 -6.35
C HIS A 57 5.28 5.00 -5.88
N ILE A 58 5.73 6.04 -6.56
CA ILE A 58 6.88 6.84 -6.15
C ILE A 58 6.44 7.80 -5.05
N VAL A 59 7.28 7.98 -4.04
CA VAL A 59 7.11 9.00 -3.01
C VAL A 59 7.60 10.33 -3.58
N GLU A 60 6.65 11.26 -3.67
CA GLU A 60 6.88 12.65 -4.05
C GLU A 60 6.41 13.55 -2.90
N GLU A 61 6.48 14.87 -3.07
CA GLU A 61 5.93 15.79 -2.09
C GLU A 61 4.40 15.61 -1.94
N GLY A 62 3.94 15.48 -0.69
CA GLY A 62 2.56 15.15 -0.36
C GLY A 62 2.35 13.68 0.04
N ILE A 63 1.17 13.38 0.60
CA ILE A 63 0.83 12.03 1.06
C ILE A 63 0.15 11.27 -0.09
N ASP A 64 0.80 10.21 -0.54
CA ASP A 64 0.35 9.28 -1.60
C ASP A 64 -0.01 9.96 -2.93
N THR A 65 0.70 11.03 -3.29
CA THR A 65 0.45 11.85 -4.50
C THR A 65 1.31 11.49 -5.69
N GLY A 66 2.43 10.79 -5.47
CA GLY A 66 3.44 10.58 -6.50
C GLY A 66 3.05 9.55 -7.57
N SER A 67 3.82 9.51 -8.65
CA SER A 67 3.50 8.72 -9.85
C SER A 67 3.30 7.22 -9.54
N ILE A 68 2.27 6.61 -10.11
CA ILE A 68 1.94 5.19 -9.94
C ILE A 68 2.87 4.36 -10.83
N ILE A 69 3.43 3.29 -10.25
CA ILE A 69 4.15 2.24 -10.97
C ILE A 69 3.20 1.10 -11.31
N GLY A 70 2.36 0.69 -10.36
CA GLY A 70 1.44 -0.42 -10.58
C GLY A 70 0.25 -0.37 -9.63
N ALA A 71 -0.92 -0.75 -10.11
CA ALA A 71 -2.13 -0.92 -9.33
C ALA A 71 -2.62 -2.37 -9.48
N TYR A 72 -3.08 -2.96 -8.38
CA TYR A 72 -3.47 -4.35 -8.33
C TYR A 72 -4.60 -4.57 -7.35
N SER A 73 -5.29 -5.70 -7.50
CA SER A 73 -6.31 -6.15 -6.56
C SER A 73 -5.95 -7.51 -5.97
N VAL A 74 -6.42 -7.75 -4.76
CA VAL A 74 -6.46 -9.07 -4.13
C VAL A 74 -7.89 -9.37 -3.70
N ASP A 75 -8.30 -10.62 -3.80
CA ASP A 75 -9.62 -11.03 -3.38
C ASP A 75 -9.78 -10.91 -1.87
N LEU A 76 -10.87 -10.30 -1.44
CA LEU A 76 -11.23 -10.20 -0.03
C LEU A 76 -11.63 -11.59 0.49
N ASN A 77 -10.88 -12.10 1.46
CA ASN A 77 -11.32 -13.27 2.22
C ASN A 77 -12.02 -12.83 3.51
N LYS A 78 -13.34 -12.99 3.55
CA LYS A 78 -14.17 -12.59 4.70
C LYS A 78 -13.94 -13.45 5.95
N ASN A 79 -13.29 -14.60 5.81
CA ASN A 79 -12.93 -15.46 6.95
C ASN A 79 -11.56 -15.12 7.54
N TYR A 80 -10.83 -14.17 6.94
CA TYR A 80 -9.55 -13.71 7.45
C TYR A 80 -9.71 -12.40 8.20
N SER A 81 -8.87 -12.19 9.21
CA SER A 81 -8.79 -10.88 9.87
C SER A 81 -8.34 -9.79 8.90
N TYR A 82 -8.54 -8.53 9.30
CA TYR A 82 -7.98 -7.38 8.59
C TYR A 82 -6.47 -7.52 8.40
N LEU A 83 -5.72 -7.91 9.43
CA LEU A 83 -4.27 -8.10 9.34
C LEU A 83 -3.88 -9.11 8.27
N LYS A 84 -4.53 -10.28 8.22
CA LYS A 84 -4.19 -11.32 7.24
C LYS A 84 -4.54 -10.90 5.81
N ASN A 85 -5.69 -10.27 5.61
CA ASN A 85 -6.04 -9.64 4.33
C ASN A 85 -5.02 -8.55 3.92
N LEU A 86 -4.59 -7.71 4.87
CA LEU A 86 -3.60 -6.67 4.65
C LEU A 86 -2.23 -7.26 4.23
N CYS A 87 -1.82 -8.37 4.83
CA CYS A 87 -0.61 -9.10 4.42
C CYS A 87 -0.69 -9.59 2.97
N LEU A 88 -1.87 -10.00 2.48
CA LEU A 88 -2.06 -10.39 1.07
C LEU A 88 -1.82 -9.21 0.12
N ILE A 89 -2.32 -8.02 0.46
CA ILE A 89 -2.10 -6.79 -0.33
C ILE A 89 -0.59 -6.52 -0.42
N TYR A 90 0.10 -6.46 0.72
CA TYR A 90 1.53 -6.14 0.74
C TYR A 90 2.40 -7.21 0.09
N LYS A 91 2.04 -8.49 0.20
CA LYS A 91 2.72 -9.58 -0.51
C LYS A 91 2.65 -9.37 -2.02
N LYS A 92 1.47 -9.05 -2.56
CA LYS A 92 1.30 -8.78 -4.00
C LYS A 92 2.04 -7.51 -4.43
N GLY A 93 2.02 -6.46 -3.61
CA GLY A 93 2.78 -5.24 -3.86
C GLY A 93 4.29 -5.46 -3.91
N ALA A 94 4.81 -6.29 -3.00
CA ALA A 94 6.23 -6.65 -2.99
C ALA A 94 6.63 -7.43 -4.25
N GLN A 95 5.77 -8.35 -4.73
CA GLN A 95 5.99 -9.05 -6.00
C GLN A 95 6.07 -8.09 -7.18
N ILE A 96 5.12 -7.15 -7.30
CA ILE A 96 5.13 -6.13 -8.36
C ILE A 96 6.37 -5.23 -8.27
N PHE A 97 6.81 -4.90 -7.06
CA PHE A 97 8.05 -4.14 -6.89
C PHE A 97 9.27 -4.92 -7.38
N LEU A 98 9.35 -6.22 -7.11
CA LEU A 98 10.44 -7.07 -7.62
C LEU A 98 10.40 -7.18 -9.15
N GLU A 99 9.21 -7.39 -9.75
CA GLU A 99 9.02 -7.40 -11.20
C GLU A 99 9.51 -6.09 -11.83
N TYR A 100 9.16 -4.95 -11.24
CA TYR A 100 9.61 -3.64 -11.69
C TYR A 100 11.14 -3.45 -11.57
N ILE A 101 11.77 -3.97 -10.50
CA ILE A 101 13.23 -3.93 -10.32
C ILE A 101 13.95 -4.84 -11.33
N ASP A 102 13.38 -6.01 -11.64
CA ASP A 102 13.95 -6.93 -12.64
C ASP A 102 13.90 -6.32 -14.04
N GLU A 103 12.83 -5.60 -14.38
CA GLU A 103 12.75 -4.83 -15.63
C GLU A 103 13.78 -3.69 -15.65
N LEU A 104 13.88 -2.91 -14.56
CA LEU A 104 14.91 -1.88 -14.40
C LEU A 104 16.32 -2.40 -14.70
N ALA A 105 16.65 -3.58 -14.17
CA ALA A 105 17.97 -4.19 -14.33
C ALA A 105 18.27 -4.65 -15.76
N GLN A 106 17.25 -4.95 -16.56
CA GLN A 106 17.37 -5.42 -17.95
C GLN A 106 17.60 -4.29 -18.97
N GLY A 107 17.70 -3.03 -18.52
CA GLY A 107 18.10 -1.91 -19.36
C GLY A 107 16.96 -1.25 -20.13
N TYR A 108 15.70 -1.38 -19.68
CA TYR A 108 14.63 -0.54 -20.19
C TYR A 108 14.97 0.94 -19.96
N SER A 109 15.03 1.71 -21.05
CA SER A 109 15.40 3.13 -21.03
C SER A 109 14.28 3.99 -20.45
N PHE A 110 14.65 4.91 -19.57
CA PHE A 110 13.77 5.94 -19.02
C PHE A 110 13.13 6.81 -20.12
N PRO A 111 11.83 7.17 -20.02
CA PRO A 111 10.90 6.87 -18.93
C PRO A 111 10.30 5.47 -19.00
N PHE A 112 10.10 4.84 -17.83
CA PHE A 112 9.46 3.53 -17.71
C PHE A 112 8.01 3.59 -18.20
N SER A 113 7.59 2.61 -19.01
CA SER A 113 6.19 2.49 -19.47
C SER A 113 5.19 2.30 -18.33
N TRP A 114 5.66 1.88 -17.16
CA TRP A 114 4.86 1.67 -15.96
C TRP A 114 4.53 2.97 -15.20
N GLU A 115 5.28 4.06 -15.41
CA GLU A 115 5.12 5.29 -14.64
C GLU A 115 3.98 6.16 -15.17
N GLY A 116 2.90 6.29 -14.38
CA GLY A 116 1.76 7.14 -14.68
C GLY A 116 1.54 8.23 -13.63
N LYS A 117 1.46 9.50 -14.05
CA LYS A 117 1.04 10.59 -13.15
C LYS A 117 -0.40 10.37 -12.69
N GLN A 118 -0.67 10.63 -11.41
CA GLN A 118 -2.01 10.55 -10.85
C GLN A 118 -2.90 11.71 -11.31
N ASP A 119 -4.18 11.42 -11.54
CA ASP A 119 -5.25 12.42 -11.69
C ASP A 119 -5.78 12.83 -10.31
N LEU A 120 -5.11 13.79 -9.68
CA LEU A 120 -5.42 14.21 -8.31
C LEU A 120 -6.81 14.85 -8.14
N SER A 121 -7.53 15.15 -9.23
CA SER A 121 -8.94 15.59 -9.16
C SER A 121 -9.87 14.53 -8.58
N LYS A 122 -9.46 13.25 -8.62
CA LYS A 122 -10.19 12.10 -8.07
C LYS A 122 -9.76 11.72 -6.67
N ARG A 123 -8.84 12.49 -6.06
CA ARG A 123 -8.24 12.13 -4.78
C ARG A 123 -9.26 12.20 -3.65
N THR A 124 -9.34 11.13 -2.87
CA THR A 124 -9.97 11.12 -1.54
C THR A 124 -8.93 10.76 -0.49
N TYR A 125 -9.13 11.18 0.76
CA TYR A 125 -8.14 11.03 1.83
C TYR A 125 -8.78 10.51 3.11
N TYR A 126 -8.13 9.53 3.73
CA TYR A 126 -8.58 8.86 4.94
C TYR A 126 -7.55 9.03 6.05
N ARG A 127 -8.03 9.43 7.23
CA ARG A 127 -7.24 9.49 8.46
C ARG A 127 -7.30 8.18 9.23
N THR A 128 -6.48 8.06 10.26
CA THR A 128 -6.61 6.99 11.25
C THR A 128 -8.05 6.96 11.78
N PRO A 129 -8.71 5.78 11.80
CA PRO A 129 -10.06 5.66 12.30
C PRO A 129 -10.11 5.97 13.81
N THR A 130 -11.25 6.48 14.27
CA THR A 130 -11.57 6.63 15.69
C THR A 130 -11.93 5.28 16.29
N TYR A 131 -11.92 5.19 17.62
CA TYR A 131 -12.43 3.99 18.31
C TYR A 131 -13.88 3.66 17.95
N GLN A 132 -14.73 4.67 17.72
CA GLN A 132 -16.11 4.43 17.31
C GLN A 132 -16.20 3.81 15.91
N GLU A 133 -15.40 4.34 14.97
CA GLU A 133 -15.31 3.79 13.60
C GLU A 133 -14.75 2.36 13.62
N VAL A 134 -13.81 2.04 14.52
CA VAL A 134 -13.29 0.68 14.71
C VAL A 134 -14.36 -0.25 15.28
N ASN A 135 -15.09 0.16 16.32
CA ASN A 135 -16.17 -0.65 16.91
C ASN A 135 -17.26 -0.95 15.87
N GLN A 136 -17.57 -0.02 14.97
CA GLN A 136 -18.48 -0.27 13.86
C GLN A 136 -17.99 -1.38 12.93
N MET A 137 -16.68 -1.52 12.73
CA MET A 137 -16.12 -2.64 11.94
C MET A 137 -16.31 -3.97 12.66
N GLU A 138 -16.09 -3.99 13.98
CA GLU A 138 -16.33 -5.19 14.80
C GLU A 138 -17.81 -5.59 14.79
N ASP A 139 -18.73 -4.62 14.85
CA ASP A 139 -20.18 -4.85 14.71
C ASP A 139 -20.56 -5.42 13.34
N LEU A 140 -19.79 -5.09 12.30
CA LEU A 140 -19.91 -5.69 10.95
C LEU A 140 -19.26 -7.08 10.85
N GLY A 141 -18.70 -7.59 11.95
CA GLY A 141 -18.01 -8.89 12.00
C GLY A 141 -16.59 -8.86 11.47
N ILE A 142 -15.97 -7.69 11.33
CA ILE A 142 -14.58 -7.56 10.87
C ILE A 142 -13.65 -7.67 12.08
N GLU A 143 -12.97 -8.80 12.18
CA GLU A 143 -11.89 -9.00 13.16
C GLU A 143 -10.62 -8.27 12.71
N LEU A 144 -10.02 -7.44 13.56
CA LEU A 144 -8.81 -6.70 13.19
C LEU A 144 -7.56 -7.59 13.08
N PHE A 145 -7.43 -8.57 13.96
CA PHE A 145 -6.35 -9.55 13.96
C PHE A 145 -6.80 -10.82 14.68
N SER A 146 -6.23 -11.96 14.29
CA SER A 146 -6.43 -13.24 14.97
C SER A 146 -5.11 -13.81 15.45
N TYR A 147 -5.06 -14.35 16.67
CA TYR A 147 -3.84 -14.92 17.24
C TYR A 147 -3.33 -16.12 16.42
N SER A 148 -4.23 -17.00 15.96
CA SER A 148 -3.84 -18.16 15.13
C SER A 148 -3.18 -17.70 13.84
N GLU A 149 -3.73 -16.66 13.21
CA GLU A 149 -3.17 -16.10 11.98
C GLU A 149 -1.81 -15.44 12.20
N ILE A 150 -1.60 -14.78 13.36
CA ILE A 150 -0.27 -14.26 13.72
C ILE A 150 0.74 -15.40 13.83
N PHE A 151 0.39 -16.51 14.49
CA PHE A 151 1.27 -17.68 14.58
C PHE A 151 1.53 -18.31 13.21
N GLU A 152 0.53 -18.40 12.34
CA GLU A 152 0.70 -18.87 10.95
C GLU A 152 1.68 -17.99 10.17
N ILE A 153 1.54 -16.66 10.28
CA ILE A 153 2.43 -15.69 9.63
C ILE A 153 3.86 -15.85 10.14
N LEU A 154 4.05 -15.92 11.45
CA LEU A 154 5.38 -16.08 12.04
C LEU A 154 6.01 -17.42 11.66
N ALA A 155 5.25 -18.51 11.71
CA ALA A 155 5.72 -19.83 11.32
C ALA A 155 6.19 -19.85 9.85
N TYR A 156 5.46 -19.21 8.94
CA TYR A 156 5.83 -19.14 7.53
C TYR A 156 7.19 -18.49 7.26
N TYR A 157 7.63 -17.54 8.09
CA TYR A 157 8.88 -16.80 7.87
C TYR A 157 10.06 -17.27 8.72
N PHE A 158 9.81 -17.93 9.85
CA PHE A 158 10.85 -18.26 10.84
C PHE A 158 11.05 -19.76 11.07
N LEU A 159 10.20 -20.62 10.50
CA LEU A 159 10.30 -22.09 10.59
C LEU A 159 10.38 -22.69 9.18
#